data_AF-A0A1E5VDY6-F1
#
_entry.id   AF-A0A1E5VDY6-F1
#
_cell.length_a   1.000
_cell.length_b   1.000
_cell.length_c   1.000
_cell.angle_alpha   90.00
_cell.angle_beta   90.00
_cell.angle_gamma   90.00
#
_symmetry.space_group_name_H-M   'P 1'
#
loop_
_entity.id
_entity.type
_entity.pdbx_description
1 polymer ?
#
loop_
_entity_poly.entity_id
_entity_poly.type
_entity_poly.pdbx_seq_one_letter_code
_entity_poly.pdbx_strand_id
1 'polypeptide(L)'
;MSKAIGEEIGFGHPAWPAVIHRHYASAGIAAALLSGALNPPVAFTGHFLGKDKLEGLLKQGRQTREQINMTYKIMCQIEAEELSLDESEIVIASTK
;
A
#
# COMPACT_ATOMS: atom_id res chain seq x y z
N MET A 1 -22.76 5.28 -2.35
CA MET A 1 -21.38 5.63 -2.73
C MET A 1 -21.26 5.86 -4.25
N SER A 2 -21.69 4.93 -5.10
CA SER A 2 -21.70 5.13 -6.57
C SER A 2 -22.45 6.37 -7.06
N LYS A 3 -23.56 6.73 -6.41
CA LYS A 3 -24.30 7.96 -6.69
C LYS A 3 -23.50 9.23 -6.39
N ALA A 4 -22.79 9.27 -5.26
CA ALA A 4 -21.95 10.41 -4.87
C ALA A 4 -20.76 10.58 -5.82
N ILE A 5 -20.08 9.48 -6.18
CA ILE A 5 -19.02 9.50 -7.20
C ILE A 5 -19.61 9.94 -8.55
N GLY A 6 -20.80 9.46 -8.89
CA GLY A 6 -21.51 9.82 -10.11
C GLY A 6 -21.90 11.30 -10.22
N GLU A 7 -22.26 11.93 -9.10
CA GLU A 7 -22.55 13.35 -9.02
C GLU A 7 -21.30 14.22 -9.23
N GLU A 8 -20.14 13.75 -8.78
CA GLU A 8 -18.88 14.50 -8.89
C GLU A 8 -18.17 14.30 -10.24
N ILE A 9 -18.10 13.06 -10.74
CA ILE A 9 -17.32 12.72 -11.95
C ILE A 9 -18.13 12.02 -13.05
N GLY A 10 -19.35 11.58 -12.77
CA GLY A 10 -20.19 10.79 -13.68
C GLY A 10 -21.29 11.57 -14.41
N PHE A 11 -21.25 12.91 -14.39
CA PHE A 11 -22.30 13.78 -14.96
C PHE A 11 -23.71 13.45 -14.43
N GLY A 12 -23.82 13.01 -13.18
CA GLY A 12 -25.08 12.60 -12.54
C GLY A 12 -25.45 11.12 -12.72
N HIS A 13 -24.66 10.34 -13.48
CA HIS A 13 -24.83 8.89 -13.59
C HIS A 13 -23.99 8.16 -12.55
N PRO A 14 -24.51 7.07 -11.92
CA PRO A 14 -23.73 6.28 -10.97
C PRO A 14 -22.40 5.83 -11.58
N ALA A 15 -21.30 6.07 -10.87
CA ALA A 15 -19.96 5.68 -11.29
C ALA A 15 -19.37 4.62 -10.35
N TRP A 16 -18.60 3.68 -10.90
CA TRP A 16 -17.93 2.62 -10.15
C TRP A 16 -16.43 2.61 -10.46
N PRO A 17 -15.54 2.51 -9.46
CA PRO A 17 -14.11 2.38 -9.73
C PRO A 17 -13.82 1.04 -10.39
N ALA A 18 -13.04 1.07 -11.48
CA ALA A 18 -12.60 -0.15 -12.15
C ALA A 18 -11.43 -0.83 -11.42
N VAL A 19 -10.64 -0.06 -10.66
CA VAL A 19 -9.47 -0.53 -9.92
C VAL A 19 -9.20 0.41 -8.74
N ILE A 20 -8.67 -0.15 -7.65
CA ILE A 20 -8.08 0.64 -6.56
C ILE A 20 -6.57 0.48 -6.67
N HIS A 21 -5.86 1.59 -6.93
CA HIS A 21 -4.41 1.59 -6.91
C HIS A 21 -3.90 2.18 -5.59
N ARG A 22 -3.33 1.34 -4.74
CA ARG A 22 -2.78 1.75 -3.45
C ARG A 22 -1.28 2.00 -3.55
N HIS A 23 -0.82 3.05 -2.88
CA HIS A 23 0.58 3.45 -2.82
C HIS A 23 1.08 3.36 -1.38
N TYR A 24 2.24 2.72 -1.19
CA TYR A 24 2.79 2.34 0.12
C TYR A 24 1.90 1.37 0.90
N ALA A 25 2.50 0.65 1.84
CA ALA A 25 1.76 -0.26 2.70
C ALA A 25 0.82 0.42 3.69
N SER A 26 1.08 1.69 4.02
CA SER A 26 0.18 2.48 4.89
C SER A 26 -1.21 2.68 4.28
N ALA A 27 -1.33 2.61 2.95
CA ALA A 27 -2.62 2.66 2.26
C ALA A 27 -3.38 1.32 2.32
N GLY A 28 -2.79 0.26 2.90
CA GLY A 28 -3.35 -1.08 2.97
C GLY A 28 -4.76 -1.12 3.55
N ILE A 29 -4.96 -0.58 4.76
CA ILE A 29 -6.28 -0.57 5.43
C ILE A 29 -7.33 0.16 4.61
N ALA A 30 -6.99 1.33 4.05
CA ALA A 30 -7.92 2.10 3.23
C ALA A 30 -8.32 1.32 1.97
N ALA A 31 -7.35 0.69 1.30
CA ALA A 31 -7.60 -0.12 0.13
C ALA A 31 -8.42 -1.38 0.45
N ALA A 32 -8.15 -2.06 1.57
CA ALA A 32 -8.91 -3.23 2.01
C ALA A 32 -10.38 -2.87 2.33
N LEU A 33 -10.63 -1.74 3.01
CA LEU A 33 -11.98 -1.26 3.29
C LEU A 33 -12.73 -0.87 2.02
N LEU A 34 -12.07 -0.16 1.10
CA LEU A 34 -12.67 0.24 -0.18
C LEU A 34 -12.92 -0.96 -1.09
N SER A 35 -11.98 -1.90 -1.16
CA SER A 35 -12.11 -3.14 -1.92
C SER A 35 -13.21 -4.03 -1.36
N GLY A 36 -13.27 -4.22 -0.03
CA GLY A 36 -14.33 -4.98 0.60
C GLY A 36 -15.73 -4.36 0.41
N ALA A 37 -15.82 -3.03 0.29
CA ALA A 37 -17.09 -2.34 0.07
C ALA A 37 -17.53 -2.28 -1.41
N LEU A 38 -16.58 -2.18 -2.34
CA LEU A 38 -16.86 -1.91 -3.76
C LEU A 38 -16.53 -3.10 -4.67
N ASN A 39 -15.80 -4.09 -4.16
CA ASN A 39 -15.32 -5.26 -4.89
C ASN A 39 -14.53 -4.99 -6.21
N PRO A 40 -13.80 -3.87 -6.41
CA PRO A 40 -12.88 -3.75 -7.54
C PRO A 40 -11.54 -4.45 -7.23
N PRO A 41 -10.77 -4.81 -8.27
CA PRO A 41 -9.42 -5.32 -8.10
C PRO A 41 -8.48 -4.28 -7.47
N VAL A 42 -7.49 -4.76 -6.72
CA VAL A 42 -6.49 -3.92 -6.04
C VAL A 42 -5.11 -4.06 -6.70
N ALA A 43 -4.56 -2.92 -7.15
CA ALA A 43 -3.18 -2.79 -7.60
C ALA A 43 -2.32 -2.14 -6.51
N PHE A 44 -1.05 -2.53 -6.41
CA PHE A 44 -0.11 -2.04 -5.41
C PHE A 44 1.20 -1.53 -6.00
N THR A 45 1.65 -0.39 -5.48
CA THR A 45 3.02 0.11 -5.69
C THR A 45 3.64 0.48 -4.35
N GLY A 46 4.68 -0.25 -3.96
CA GLY A 46 5.39 -0.02 -2.70
C GLY A 46 6.20 1.28 -2.68
N HIS A 47 6.69 1.75 -3.83
CA HIS A 47 7.69 2.83 -4.02
C HIS A 47 9.05 2.57 -3.34
N PHE A 48 9.04 2.16 -2.08
CA PHE A 48 10.20 1.80 -1.29
C PHE A 48 9.80 0.81 -0.20
N LEU A 49 10.46 -0.35 -0.14
CA LEU A 49 10.15 -1.40 0.82
C LEU A 49 11.01 -1.27 2.08
N GLY A 50 10.39 -1.48 3.24
CA GLY A 50 11.02 -1.47 4.55
C GLY A 50 12.13 -2.52 4.69
N LYS A 51 12.03 -3.64 3.95
CA LYS A 51 13.07 -4.67 3.91
C LYS A 51 14.39 -4.15 3.33
N ASP A 52 14.33 -3.47 2.18
CA ASP A 52 15.50 -2.86 1.53
C ASP A 52 16.08 -1.74 2.39
N LYS A 53 15.21 -0.94 3.03
CA LYS A 53 15.61 0.08 4.00
C LYS A 53 16.40 -0.53 5.16
N LEU A 54 15.89 -1.61 5.74
CA LEU A 54 16.51 -2.29 6.88
C LEU A 54 17.88 -2.83 6.48
N GLU A 55 17.98 -3.49 5.33
CA GLU A 55 19.26 -4.00 4.81
C GLU A 55 20.26 -2.86 4.60
N GLY A 56 19.83 -1.75 4.00
CA GLY A 56 20.65 -0.56 3.81
C GLY A 56 21.17 0.06 5.11
N LEU A 57 20.31 0.17 6.13
CA LEU A 57 20.68 0.72 7.44
C LEU A 57 21.63 -0.21 8.21
N LEU A 58 21.43 -1.52 8.13
CA LEU A 58 22.32 -2.49 8.76
C LEU A 58 23.71 -2.48 8.11
N LYS A 59 23.79 -2.34 6.78
CA LYS A 59 25.07 -2.22 6.05
C LYS A 59 25.88 -0.98 6.44
N GLN A 60 25.22 0.09 6.91
CA GLN A 60 25.92 1.28 7.40
C GLN A 60 26.62 1.05 8.74
N GLY A 61 26.23 0.01 9.51
CA GLY A 61 26.87 -0.36 10.77
C GLY A 61 26.72 0.65 11.92
N ARG A 62 25.91 1.71 11.75
CA ARG A 62 25.74 2.79 12.74
C ARG A 62 24.74 2.47 13.85
N GLN A 63 23.80 1.57 13.58
CA GLN A 63 22.69 1.24 14.46
C GLN A 63 22.45 -0.27 14.46
N THR A 64 22.06 -0.83 15.60
CA THR A 64 21.59 -2.22 15.68
C THR A 64 20.18 -2.34 15.09
N ARG A 65 19.77 -3.57 14.78
CA ARG A 65 18.42 -3.86 14.28
C ARG A 65 17.34 -3.34 15.23
N GLU A 66 17.56 -3.46 16.54
CA GLU A 66 16.65 -3.04 17.59
C GLU A 66 16.52 -1.52 17.62
N GLN A 67 17.65 -0.79 17.50
CA GLN A 67 17.65 0.67 17.42
C GLN A 67 16.90 1.15 16.18
N ILE A 68 17.15 0.53 15.02
CA ILE A 68 16.44 0.83 13.76
C ILE A 68 14.94 0.59 13.93
N ASN A 69 14.55 -0.55 14.50
CA ASN A 69 13.13 -0.86 14.71
C ASN A 69 12.47 0.09 15.72
N MET A 70 13.17 0.49 16.77
CA MET A 70 12.65 1.45 17.75
C MET A 70 12.39 2.82 17.11
N THR A 71 13.30 3.30 16.25
CA THR A 71 13.20 4.59 15.56
C THR A 71 12.16 4.59 14.45
N TYR A 72 12.17 3.58 13.58
CA TYR A 72 11.40 3.60 12.34
C TYR A 72 10.16 2.69 12.36
N LYS A 73 9.97 1.90 13.42
CA LYS A 73 8.93 0.85 13.46
C LYS A 73 9.02 -0.08 12.25
N ILE A 74 10.25 -0.36 11.81
CA ILE A 74 10.52 -1.00 10.52
C ILE A 74 9.91 -2.39 10.42
N MET A 75 9.80 -3.13 11.53
CA MET A 75 9.18 -4.45 11.51
C MET A 75 7.67 -4.39 11.26
N CYS A 76 6.98 -3.42 11.86
CA CYS A 76 5.56 -3.18 11.63
C CYS A 76 5.31 -2.71 10.19
N GLN A 77 6.20 -1.86 9.66
CA GLN A 77 6.12 -1.46 8.25
C GLN A 77 6.28 -2.66 7.31
N ILE A 78 7.29 -3.52 7.53
CA ILE A 78 7.52 -4.71 6.69
C ILE A 78 6.30 -5.64 6.76
N GLU A 79 5.73 -5.87 7.94
CA GLU A 79 4.53 -6.69 8.08
C GLU A 79 3.33 -6.12 7.30
N ALA A 80 3.11 -4.80 7.38
CA ALA A 80 2.08 -4.14 6.59
C ALA A 80 2.34 -4.22 5.07
N GLU A 81 3.62 -4.20 4.65
CA GLU A 81 4.02 -4.37 3.26
C GLU A 81 3.74 -5.78 2.76
N GLU A 82 4.07 -6.81 3.54
CA GLU A 82 3.82 -8.22 3.19
C GLU A 82 2.30 -8.49 3.10
N LEU A 83 1.51 -7.99 4.05
CA LEU A 83 0.04 -8.06 4.00
C LEU A 83 -0.52 -7.35 2.76
N SER A 84 0.03 -6.17 2.44
CA SER A 84 -0.35 -5.43 1.24
C SER A 84 0.10 -6.15 -0.03
N LEU A 85 1.20 -6.90 -0.03
CA LEU A 85 1.59 -7.67 -1.20
C LEU A 85 0.64 -8.85 -1.40
N ASP A 86 0.28 -9.56 -0.33
CA ASP A 86 -0.61 -10.72 -0.36
C ASP A 86 -2.02 -10.38 -0.84
N GLU A 87 -2.56 -9.25 -0.42
CA GLU A 87 -3.90 -8.77 -0.83
C GLU A 87 -3.94 -8.20 -2.26
N SER A 88 -2.80 -7.96 -2.91
CA SER A 88 -2.78 -7.30 -4.23
C SER A 88 -2.97 -8.28 -5.37
N GLU A 89 -3.87 -7.94 -6.30
CA GLU A 89 -4.02 -8.70 -7.55
C GLU A 89 -2.92 -8.37 -8.56
N ILE A 90 -2.42 -7.12 -8.53
CA ILE A 90 -1.37 -6.65 -9.43
C ILE A 90 -0.33 -5.86 -8.62
N VAL A 91 0.95 -6.20 -8.80
CA VAL A 91 2.08 -5.43 -8.24
C VAL A 91 2.77 -4.68 -9.36
N ILE A 92 2.91 -3.36 -9.19
CA ILE A 92 3.57 -2.47 -10.13
C ILE A 92 4.88 -1.98 -9.51
N ALA A 93 5.99 -2.34 -10.15
CA ALA A 93 7.34 -1.94 -9.77
C ALA A 93 7.99 -1.09 -10.88
N SER A 94 8.80 -0.10 -10.46
CA SER A 94 9.48 0.82 -11.38
C SER A 94 10.79 0.25 -11.95
N THR A 95 11.30 -0.83 -11.35
CA THR A 95 12.57 -1.46 -11.70
C THR A 95 12.42 -2.98 -11.71
N LYS A 96 13.34 -3.66 -12.40
CA LYS A 96 13.45 -5.12 -12.42
C LYS A 96 14.29 -5.63 -11.25
#